data_AF-X1G5B4-F1
#
_entry.id   AF-X1G5B4-F1
#
_cell.length_a   1.000
_cell.length_b   1.000
_cell.length_c   1.000
_cell.angle_alpha   90.00
_cell.angle_beta   90.00
_cell.angle_gamma   90.00
#
_symmetry.space_group_name_H-M   'P 1'
#
loop_
_entity.id
_entity.type
_entity.pdbx_description
1 polymer ?
#
loop_
_entity_poly.entity_id
_entity_poly.type
_entity_poly.pdbx_seq_one_letter_code
_entity_poly.pdbx_strand_id
1 'polypeptide(L)'
;EHSIEQIIKQLHKLINVIKIQELDPSNIVERELVLIKVSADSKTRPEILEIVSVFRANIVDVAKKTLMIEITGNSKKVKALEDLLRPFGILS
;
A
#
# COMPACT_ATOMS: atom_id res chain seq x y z
N GLU A 1 7.74 -4.13 22.57
CA GLU A 1 9.03 -4.84 22.46
C GLU A 1 8.95 -6.31 22.89
N HIS A 2 8.47 -6.64 24.10
CA HIS A 2 8.36 -8.04 24.57
C HIS A 2 7.56 -8.99 23.65
N SER A 3 6.58 -8.48 22.89
CA SER A 3 5.76 -9.31 22.00
C SER A 3 6.48 -9.82 20.76
N ILE A 4 7.43 -9.06 20.18
CA ILE A 4 8.15 -9.47 18.97
C ILE A 4 9.14 -10.60 19.29
N GLU A 5 9.90 -10.47 20.39
CA GLU A 5 10.78 -11.55 20.84
C GLU A 5 10.01 -12.85 21.10
N GLN A 6 8.81 -12.76 21.68
CA GLN A 6 7.95 -13.92 21.87
C GLN A 6 7.50 -14.52 20.53
N ILE A 7 7.13 -13.72 19.54
CA ILE A 7 6.77 -14.19 18.20
C ILE A 7 7.96 -14.93 17.55
N ILE A 8 9.16 -14.35 17.60
CA ILE A 8 10.39 -14.98 17.07
C ILE A 8 10.65 -16.33 17.77
N LYS A 9 10.51 -16.38 19.10
CA LYS A 9 10.66 -17.63 19.88
C LYS A 9 9.63 -18.70 19.50
N GLN A 10 8.39 -18.32 19.17
CA GLN A 10 7.40 -19.31 18.71
C GLN A 10 7.71 -19.78 17.28
N LEU A 11 8.18 -18.90 16.39
CA LEU A 11 8.55 -19.26 15.02
C LEU A 11 9.74 -20.22 14.98
N HIS A 12 10.73 -20.08 15.88
CA HIS A 12 11.85 -21.02 15.99
C HIS A 12 11.46 -22.46 16.37
N LYS A 13 10.25 -22.68 16.91
CA LYS A 13 9.78 -24.04 17.25
C LYS A 13 9.17 -24.78 16.05
N LEU A 14 8.92 -24.10 14.94
CA LEU A 14 8.32 -24.69 13.76
C LEU A 14 9.39 -25.38 12.92
N ILE A 15 9.23 -26.69 12.68
CA ILE A 15 10.15 -27.50 11.86
C ILE A 15 10.36 -26.90 10.46
N ASN A 16 9.34 -26.22 9.92
CA ASN A 16 9.36 -25.63 8.58
C ASN A 16 10.04 -24.25 8.51
N VAL A 17 10.55 -23.71 9.63
CA VAL A 17 11.26 -22.42 9.65
C VAL A 17 12.76 -22.67 9.51
N ILE A 18 13.31 -22.36 8.34
CA ILE A 18 14.73 -22.59 8.01
C ILE A 18 15.61 -21.47 8.56
N LYS A 19 15.15 -20.21 8.49
CA LYS A 19 15.91 -19.03 8.94
C LYS A 19 14.97 -17.85 9.22
N ILE A 20 15.26 -17.11 10.29
CA ILE A 20 14.65 -15.80 10.58
C ILE A 20 15.77 -14.77 10.52
N GLN A 21 15.51 -13.65 9.85
CA GLN A 21 16.42 -12.51 9.80
C GLN A 21 15.63 -11.24 10.08
N GLU A 22 16.07 -10.49 11.07
CA GLU A 22 15.59 -9.13 11.29
C GLU A 22 16.24 -8.22 10.26
N LEU A 23 15.43 -7.38 9.63
CA LEU A 23 15.88 -6.45 8.60
C LEU A 23 16.10 -5.09 9.24
N ASP A 24 17.30 -4.53 9.05
CA ASP A 24 17.63 -3.19 9.54
C ASP A 24 16.88 -2.13 8.72
N PRO A 25 15.96 -1.35 9.33
CA PRO A 25 15.22 -0.30 8.64
C PRO A 25 16.11 0.80 8.03
N SER A 26 17.33 0.98 8.54
CA SER A 26 18.30 1.95 8.02
C SER A 26 19.07 1.44 6.81
N ASN A 27 19.05 0.13 6.54
CA ASN A 27 19.83 -0.52 5.50
C ASN A 27 18.99 -1.56 4.74
N ILE A 28 17.82 -1.14 4.27
CA ILE A 28 16.92 -1.95 3.46
C ILE A 28 16.32 -1.13 2.32
N VAL A 29 16.09 -1.81 1.19
CA VAL A 29 15.22 -1.33 0.12
C VAL A 29 13.95 -2.15 0.14
N GLU A 30 12.85 -1.54 0.58
CA GLU A 30 11.51 -2.14 0.52
C GLU A 30 10.74 -1.58 -0.68
N ARG A 31 9.92 -2.43 -1.31
CA ARG A 31 8.90 -2.01 -2.26
C ARG A 31 7.63 -2.83 -2.07
N GLU A 32 6.53 -2.13 -2.09
CA GLU A 32 5.18 -2.69 -2.04
C GLU A 32 4.44 -2.28 -3.31
N LEU A 33 3.55 -3.16 -3.77
CA LEU A 33 2.57 -2.89 -4.81
C LEU A 33 1.19 -2.90 -4.17
N VAL A 34 0.41 -1.85 -4.41
CA VAL A 34 -0.95 -1.72 -3.88
C VAL A 34 -1.91 -1.34 -4.99
N LEU A 35 -3.07 -2.00 -4.96
CA LEU A 35 -4.24 -1.65 -5.75
C LEU A 35 -5.27 -1.00 -4.84
N ILE A 36 -5.71 0.21 -5.17
CA ILE A 36 -6.71 0.98 -4.41
C ILE A 36 -7.91 1.18 -5.30
N LYS A 37 -9.09 0.75 -4.84
CA LYS A 37 -10.36 1.09 -5.51
C LYS A 37 -10.97 2.29 -4.82
N VAL A 38 -11.23 3.36 -5.58
CA VAL A 38 -11.80 4.60 -5.05
C VAL A 38 -13.09 4.96 -5.78
N SER A 39 -14.04 5.57 -5.07
CA SER A 39 -15.24 6.14 -5.70
C SER A 39 -14.87 7.39 -6.50
N ALA A 40 -15.39 7.49 -7.71
CA ALA A 40 -15.06 8.57 -8.64
C ALA A 40 -16.25 8.88 -9.54
N ASP A 41 -16.93 9.99 -9.27
CA ASP A 41 -17.99 10.53 -10.12
C ASP A 41 -17.41 11.50 -11.17
N SER A 42 -18.25 12.14 -11.97
CA SER A 42 -17.79 13.08 -13.00
C SER A 42 -17.12 14.35 -12.44
N LYS A 43 -17.40 14.71 -11.18
CA LYS A 43 -16.88 15.92 -10.54
C LYS A 43 -15.54 15.64 -9.85
N THR A 44 -15.42 14.50 -9.17
CA THR A 44 -14.20 14.15 -8.42
C THR A 44 -13.12 13.48 -9.26
N ARG A 45 -13.50 12.87 -10.39
CA ARG A 45 -12.58 12.14 -11.26
C ARG A 45 -11.37 12.95 -11.76
N PRO A 46 -11.51 14.21 -12.21
CA PRO A 46 -10.35 15.00 -12.64
C PRO A 46 -9.31 15.18 -11.53
N GLU A 47 -9.75 15.45 -10.31
CA GLU A 47 -8.88 15.63 -9.13
C GLU A 47 -8.16 14.34 -8.77
N ILE A 48 -8.87 13.20 -8.78
CA ILE A 48 -8.26 11.89 -8.55
C ILE A 48 -7.18 11.58 -9.61
N LEU A 49 -7.45 11.88 -10.88
CA LEU A 49 -6.47 11.67 -11.96
C LEU A 49 -5.21 12.54 -11.79
N GLU A 50 -5.37 13.77 -11.30
CA GLU A 50 -4.24 14.65 -10.99
C GLU A 50 -3.38 14.07 -9.85
N ILE A 51 -4.01 13.63 -8.76
CA ILE A 51 -3.32 12.99 -7.64
C ILE A 51 -2.53 11.75 -8.12
N VAL A 52 -3.18 10.89 -8.92
CA VAL A 52 -2.55 9.69 -9.49
C VAL A 52 -1.31 10.04 -10.33
N SER A 53 -1.42 11.09 -11.15
CA SER A 53 -0.31 11.58 -11.98
C SER A 53 0.87 12.07 -11.13
N VAL A 54 0.63 12.87 -10.09
CA VAL A 54 1.66 13.37 -9.17
C VAL A 54 2.43 12.23 -8.50
N PHE A 55 1.72 11.18 -8.08
CA PHE A 55 2.33 10.02 -7.44
C PHE A 55 3.00 9.05 -8.41
N ARG A 56 2.90 9.29 -9.73
CA ARG A 56 3.31 8.35 -10.78
C ARG A 56 2.69 6.97 -10.56
N ALA A 57 1.42 6.97 -10.17
CA ALA A 57 0.59 5.80 -10.07
C ALA A 57 -0.12 5.57 -11.40
N ASN A 58 -0.66 4.36 -11.60
CA ASN A 58 -1.34 3.98 -12.83
C ASN A 58 -2.84 3.81 -12.57
N ILE A 59 -3.68 4.19 -13.53
CA ILE A 59 -5.07 3.75 -13.55
C ILE A 59 -5.13 2.40 -14.25
N VAL A 60 -5.59 1.37 -13.56
CA VAL A 60 -5.66 -0.01 -14.10
C VAL A 60 -7.08 -0.44 -14.43
N ASP A 61 -8.10 0.22 -13.89
CA ASP A 61 -9.51 0.00 -14.26
C ASP A 61 -10.33 1.29 -14.10
N VAL A 62 -11.33 1.44 -14.96
CA VAL A 62 -12.21 2.61 -15.02
C VAL A 62 -13.66 2.14 -15.15
N ALA A 63 -14.45 2.34 -14.09
CA ALA A 63 -15.90 2.13 -14.14
C ALA A 63 -16.67 3.45 -14.06
N LYS A 64 -18.00 3.40 -14.18
CA LYS A 64 -18.87 4.59 -14.17
C LYS A 64 -18.77 5.40 -12.87
N LYS A 65 -18.55 4.73 -11.73
CA LYS A 65 -18.54 5.34 -10.39
C LYS A 65 -17.26 5.08 -9.61
N THR A 66 -16.28 4.39 -10.19
CA THR A 66 -15.05 4.00 -9.49
C THR A 66 -13.85 4.07 -10.41
N LEU A 67 -12.67 4.21 -9.80
CA LEU A 67 -11.38 4.01 -10.43
C LEU A 67 -10.60 2.96 -9.63
N MET A 68 -9.81 2.15 -10.32
CA MET A 68 -8.78 1.32 -9.69
C MET A 68 -7.41 1.89 -10.01
N ILE A 69 -6.64 2.16 -8.96
CA ILE A 69 -5.34 2.81 -9.00
C ILE A 69 -4.29 1.81 -8.54
N GLU A 70 -3.22 1.66 -9.30
CA GLU A 70 -2.03 0.90 -8.93
C GLU A 70 -0.90 1.84 -8.54
N ILE A 71 -0.27 1.58 -7.41
CA ILE A 71 0.95 2.26 -6.99
C ILE A 71 2.01 1.25 -6.55
N THR A 72 3.25 1.52 -6.93
CA THR A 72 4.43 0.81 -6.40
C THR A 72 5.39 1.80 -5.73
N GLY A 73 5.84 1.49 -4.52
CA GLY A 73 6.71 2.37 -3.74
C GLY A 73 7.06 1.79 -2.37
N ASN A 74 7.78 2.58 -1.56
CA ASN A 74 7.92 2.28 -0.14
C ASN A 74 6.61 2.55 0.60
N SER A 75 6.49 2.06 1.83
CA SER A 75 5.23 2.16 2.58
C SER A 75 4.82 3.62 2.83
N LYS A 76 5.78 4.54 2.95
CA LYS A 76 5.51 5.99 3.08
C LYS A 76 4.81 6.58 1.85
N LYS A 77 5.30 6.26 0.66
CA LYS A 77 4.73 6.75 -0.61
C LYS A 77 3.32 6.20 -0.81
N VAL A 78 3.14 4.90 -0.57
CA VAL A 78 1.83 4.24 -0.65
C VAL A 78 0.86 4.89 0.34
N LYS A 79 1.28 5.09 1.60
CA LYS A 79 0.44 5.67 2.63
C LYS A 79 -0.01 7.09 2.31
N ALA A 80 0.90 7.91 1.79
CA ALA A 80 0.59 9.28 1.38
C ALA A 80 -0.45 9.33 0.25
N LEU A 81 -0.39 8.41 -0.73
CA LEU A 81 -1.44 8.30 -1.74
C LEU A 81 -2.78 7.90 -1.12
N GLU A 82 -2.77 6.88 -0.26
CA GLU A 82 -3.97 6.39 0.43
C GLU A 82 -4.65 7.53 1.22
N ASP A 83 -3.88 8.32 1.97
CA ASP A 83 -4.38 9.43 2.77
C ASP A 83 -5.02 10.54 1.90
N LEU A 84 -4.44 10.84 0.73
CA LEU A 84 -5.03 11.78 -0.23
C LEU A 84 -6.27 11.23 -0.92
N LEU A 85 -6.37 9.91 -1.09
CA LEU A 85 -7.52 9.27 -1.73
C LEU A 85 -8.69 9.02 -0.76
N ARG A 86 -8.45 8.99 0.56
CA ARG A 86 -9.49 8.75 1.57
C ARG A 86 -10.72 9.65 1.45
N PRO A 87 -10.62 10.97 1.21
CA PRO A 87 -11.78 11.85 1.10
C PRO A 87 -12.73 11.47 -0.05
N PHE A 88 -12.25 10.82 -1.09
CA PHE A 88 -13.06 10.38 -2.23
C PHE A 88 -13.80 9.07 -1.96
N GLY A 89 -13.52 8.38 -0.84
CA GLY A 89 -14.11 7.11 -0.48
C GLY A 89 -13.39 5.92 -1.10
N ILE A 90 -12.41 5.39 -0.36
CA ILE A 90 -11.74 4.11 -0.66
C ILE A 90 -12.72 2.98 -0.37
N LEU A 91 -12.88 2.09 -1.35
CA LEU A 91 -13.82 0.96 -1.30
C LEU A 91 -13.13 -0.37 -1.01
N SER A 92 -11.86 -0.51 -1.40
CA SER A 92 -11.01 -1.68 -1.16
C SER A 92 -9.54 -1.31 -1.28
#